data_AF-A0A0L0S7F8-F1
#
_entry.id   AF-A0A0L0S7F8-F1
#
_cell.length_a   1.000
_cell.length_b   1.000
_cell.length_c   1.000
_cell.angle_alpha   90.00
_cell.angle_beta   90.00
_cell.angle_gamma   90.00
#
_symmetry.space_group_name_H-M   'P 1'
#
loop_
_entity.id
_entity.type
_entity.pdbx_description
1 polymer ?
#
loop_
_entity_poly.entity_id
_entity_poly.type
_entity_poly.pdbx_seq_one_letter_code
_entity_poly.pdbx_strand_id
1 'polypeptide(L)'
;MAKAIEKVGAALDAMTSSTALLCLQLDEYVGEPLHQYAQFAEVIKSVLRYRTEQQLALESTSDLIATKRSQLQQLAQADAEAQRITDALRASPDPSPPPPVLATTPPTGLMARVGARLTAMMDADPEATRRQNIAKARDVLMLLEAQREKQANALVQAAAATAHDLERFQRQKARDLARVVREMARLHVEYCRKNLHAWQDAKKELSHIPTVLDD
;
A
#
# COMPACT_ATOMS: atom_id res chain seq x y z
N MET A 1 -45.01 28.71 48.13
CA MET A 1 -45.26 27.90 46.92
C MET A 1 -44.79 28.57 45.64
N ALA A 2 -45.27 29.76 45.25
CA ALA A 2 -44.87 30.43 43.99
C ALA A 2 -43.34 30.56 43.80
N LYS A 3 -42.63 31.04 44.83
CA LYS A 3 -41.16 31.18 44.83
C LYS A 3 -40.40 29.84 44.65
N ALA A 4 -40.94 28.74 45.19
CA ALA A 4 -40.34 27.42 45.03
C ALA A 4 -40.51 26.91 43.58
N ILE A 5 -41.69 27.14 42.97
CA ILE A 5 -41.96 26.79 41.57
C ILE A 5 -41.04 27.60 40.65
N GLU A 6 -40.87 28.90 40.89
CA GLU A 6 -39.94 29.76 40.14
C GLU A 6 -38.50 29.22 40.21
N LYS A 7 -38.05 28.80 41.39
CA LYS A 7 -36.68 28.30 41.59
C LYS A 7 -36.44 26.93 40.97
N VAL A 8 -37.45 26.06 40.96
CA VAL A 8 -37.41 24.80 40.21
C VAL A 8 -37.33 25.07 38.71
N GLY A 9 -38.12 26.03 38.20
CA GLY A 9 -38.04 26.48 36.80
C GLY A 9 -36.65 27.00 36.45
N ALA A 10 -36.10 27.90 37.27
CA ALA A 10 -34.74 28.42 37.08
C ALA A 10 -33.66 27.32 37.12
N ALA A 11 -33.83 26.29 37.96
CA ALA A 11 -32.91 25.15 37.98
C ALA A 11 -33.00 24.31 36.69
N LEU A 12 -34.20 24.12 36.16
CA LEU A 12 -34.42 23.42 34.88
C LEU A 12 -33.84 24.21 33.70
N ASP A 13 -34.01 25.52 33.68
CA ASP A 13 -33.45 26.40 32.65
C ASP A 13 -31.92 26.39 32.70
N ALA A 14 -31.34 26.47 33.92
CA ALA A 14 -29.91 26.34 34.13
C ALA A 14 -29.37 24.99 33.65
N MET A 15 -30.12 23.90 33.86
CA MET A 15 -29.75 22.57 33.37
C MET A 15 -29.81 22.49 31.85
N THR A 16 -30.86 23.03 31.24
CA THR A 16 -31.01 23.03 29.77
C THR A 16 -29.88 23.84 29.12
N SER A 17 -29.63 25.05 29.65
CA SER A 17 -28.57 25.94 29.16
C SER A 17 -27.17 25.33 29.36
N SER A 18 -26.88 24.80 30.55
CA SER A 18 -25.58 24.18 30.83
C SER A 18 -25.35 22.89 30.04
N THR A 19 -26.40 22.14 29.71
CA THR A 19 -26.31 20.96 28.85
C THR A 19 -25.96 21.36 27.42
N ALA A 20 -26.63 22.37 26.88
CA ALA A 20 -26.31 22.91 25.55
C ALA A 20 -24.85 23.42 25.48
N LEU A 21 -24.41 24.14 26.52
CA LEU A 21 -23.02 24.60 26.62
C LEU A 21 -22.03 23.43 26.69
N LEU A 22 -22.33 22.41 27.52
CA LEU A 22 -21.47 21.23 27.65
C LEU A 22 -21.33 20.52 26.30
N CYS A 23 -22.41 20.35 25.54
CA CYS A 23 -22.35 19.73 24.20
C CYS A 23 -21.40 20.49 23.27
N LEU A 24 -21.49 21.82 23.22
CA LEU A 24 -20.59 22.65 22.40
C LEU A 24 -19.13 22.51 22.84
N GLN A 25 -18.88 22.55 24.15
CA GLN A 25 -17.53 22.41 24.69
C GLN A 25 -16.97 21.00 24.46
N LEU A 26 -17.78 19.96 24.56
CA LEU A 26 -17.33 18.60 24.27
C LEU A 26 -16.98 18.45 22.79
N ASP A 27 -17.75 19.04 21.88
CA ASP A 27 -17.44 18.98 20.44
C ASP A 27 -16.09 19.67 20.13
N GLU A 28 -15.88 20.88 20.66
CA GLU A 28 -14.65 21.65 20.47
C GLU A 28 -13.41 21.00 21.13
N TYR A 29 -13.49 20.68 22.43
CA TYR A 29 -12.32 20.25 23.21
C TYR A 29 -12.07 18.74 23.19
N VAL A 30 -13.05 17.93 22.79
CA VAL A 30 -12.95 16.46 22.75
C VAL A 30 -13.18 15.93 21.34
N GLY A 31 -14.21 16.42 20.64
CA GLY A 31 -14.54 16.00 19.27
C GLY A 31 -13.43 16.30 18.28
N GLU A 32 -13.01 17.57 18.16
CA GLU A 32 -11.98 17.97 17.20
C GLU A 32 -10.65 17.24 17.41
N PRO A 33 -10.08 17.14 18.63
CA PRO A 33 -8.80 16.47 18.83
C PRO A 33 -8.88 14.96 18.55
N LEU A 34 -9.98 14.29 18.89
CA LEU A 34 -10.19 12.88 18.56
C LEU A 34 -10.27 12.68 17.04
N HIS A 35 -10.96 13.58 16.34
CA HIS A 35 -11.05 13.54 14.89
C HIS A 35 -9.68 13.72 14.23
N GLN A 36 -8.90 14.71 14.66
CA GLN A 36 -7.51 14.91 14.19
C GLN A 36 -6.66 13.66 14.43
N TYR A 37 -6.81 13.02 15.59
CA TYR A 37 -6.12 11.77 15.92
C TYR A 37 -6.51 10.61 15.01
N ALA A 38 -7.79 10.50 14.64
CA ALA A 38 -8.24 9.52 13.65
C ALA A 38 -7.59 9.75 12.28
N GLN A 39 -7.48 11.01 11.85
CA GLN A 39 -6.78 11.34 10.60
C GLN A 39 -5.28 10.99 10.64
N PHE A 40 -4.58 11.24 11.75
CA PHE A 40 -3.19 10.82 11.90
C PHE A 40 -3.01 9.30 11.81
N ALA A 41 -3.95 8.54 12.36
CA ALA A 41 -3.94 7.08 12.22
C ALA A 41 -4.08 6.64 10.75
N GLU A 42 -4.91 7.32 9.96
CA GLU A 42 -5.02 7.05 8.52
C GLU A 42 -3.74 7.37 7.74
N VAL A 43 -3.06 8.47 8.09
CA VAL A 43 -1.74 8.80 7.51
C VAL A 43 -0.71 7.71 7.84
N ILE A 44 -0.67 7.21 9.08
CA ILE A 44 0.25 6.13 9.44
C ILE A 44 -0.07 4.86 8.65
N LYS A 45 -1.36 4.52 8.48
CA LYS A 45 -1.78 3.38 7.67
C LYS A 45 -1.35 3.54 6.20
N SER A 46 -1.46 4.73 5.63
CA SER A 46 -1.06 4.96 4.24
C SER A 46 0.45 4.82 4.05
N VAL A 47 1.26 5.35 4.98
CA VAL A 47 2.73 5.21 4.97
C VAL A 47 3.16 3.74 5.14
N LEU A 48 2.51 3.00 6.04
CA LEU A 48 2.76 1.57 6.21
C LEU A 48 2.42 0.76 4.95
N ARG A 49 1.28 1.08 4.32
CA ARG A 49 0.86 0.45 3.07
C ARG A 49 1.88 0.74 1.96
N TYR A 50 2.28 1.98 1.82
CA TYR A 50 3.27 2.39 0.83
C TYR A 50 4.59 1.62 0.99
N ARG A 51 5.10 1.47 2.22
CA ARG A 51 6.29 0.64 2.50
C ARG A 51 6.10 -0.80 2.04
N THR A 52 4.95 -1.40 2.33
CA THR A 52 4.63 -2.77 1.90
C THR A 52 4.54 -2.88 0.37
N GLU A 53 3.95 -1.89 -0.31
CA GLU A 53 3.91 -1.82 -1.77
C GLU A 53 5.32 -1.71 -2.37
N GLN A 54 6.21 -0.91 -1.78
CA GLN A 54 7.62 -0.83 -2.22
C GLN A 54 8.34 -2.16 -2.03
N GLN A 55 8.12 -2.86 -0.91
CA GLN A 55 8.71 -4.17 -0.67
C GLN A 55 8.23 -5.19 -1.71
N LEU A 56 6.91 -5.24 -1.97
CA LEU A 56 6.34 -6.12 -2.99
C LEU A 56 6.88 -5.82 -4.39
N ALA A 57 7.05 -4.54 -4.74
CA ALA A 57 7.60 -4.13 -6.02
C ALA A 57 9.06 -4.58 -6.21
N LEU A 58 9.86 -4.52 -5.14
CA LEU A 58 11.24 -5.00 -5.11
C LEU A 58 11.30 -6.52 -5.26
N GLU A 59 10.48 -7.26 -4.51
CA GLU A 59 10.40 -8.73 -4.56
C GLU A 59 10.00 -9.20 -5.97
N SER A 60 8.94 -8.62 -6.54
CA SER A 60 8.48 -8.92 -7.90
C SER A 60 9.57 -8.69 -8.96
N THR A 61 10.32 -7.59 -8.85
CA THR A 61 11.41 -7.30 -9.79
C THR A 61 12.60 -8.25 -9.59
N SER A 62 12.87 -8.65 -8.35
CA SER A 62 13.90 -9.66 -8.04
C SER A 62 13.55 -11.03 -8.65
N ASP A 63 12.29 -11.45 -8.58
CA ASP A 63 11.82 -12.71 -9.17
C ASP A 63 11.88 -12.69 -10.70
N LEU A 64 11.57 -11.54 -11.32
CA LEU A 64 11.74 -11.33 -12.75
C LEU A 64 13.21 -11.44 -13.18
N ILE A 65 14.14 -10.86 -12.40
CA ILE A 65 15.58 -10.99 -12.65
C ILE A 65 16.02 -12.45 -12.52
N ALA A 66 15.58 -13.16 -11.48
CA ALA A 66 15.91 -14.57 -11.29
C ALA A 66 15.43 -15.43 -12.47
N THR A 67 14.19 -15.20 -12.90
CA THR A 67 13.60 -15.88 -14.08
C THR A 67 14.38 -15.56 -15.35
N LYS A 68 14.72 -14.28 -15.59
CA LYS A 68 15.50 -13.87 -16.77
C LYS A 68 16.91 -14.42 -16.78
N ARG A 69 17.58 -14.48 -15.62
CA ARG A 69 18.89 -15.13 -15.46
C ARG A 69 18.82 -16.61 -15.82
N SER A 70 17.82 -17.32 -15.33
CA SER A 70 17.60 -18.73 -15.65
C SER A 70 17.35 -18.94 -17.16
N GLN A 71 16.49 -18.13 -17.78
CA GLN A 71 16.24 -18.15 -19.23
C GLN A 71 17.52 -17.89 -20.03
N LEU A 72 18.32 -16.91 -19.62
CA LEU A 72 19.58 -16.57 -20.29
C LEU A 72 20.61 -17.70 -20.17
N GLN A 73 20.70 -18.34 -19.01
CA GLN A 73 21.56 -19.50 -18.80
C GLN A 73 21.16 -20.67 -19.71
N GLN A 74 19.86 -20.95 -19.85
CA GLN A 74 19.35 -21.97 -20.77
C GLN A 74 19.68 -21.63 -22.23
N LEU A 75 19.46 -20.38 -22.65
CA LEU A 75 19.80 -19.92 -24.01
C LEU A 75 21.31 -20.03 -24.29
N ALA A 76 22.16 -19.70 -23.31
CA ALA A 76 23.60 -19.78 -23.45
C ALA A 76 24.12 -21.23 -23.51
N GLN A 77 23.52 -22.15 -22.73
CA GLN A 77 23.83 -23.58 -22.79
C GLN A 77 23.42 -24.18 -24.14
N ALA A 78 22.20 -23.90 -24.60
CA ALA A 78 21.72 -24.35 -25.90
C ALA A 78 22.59 -23.82 -27.05
N ASP A 79 23.09 -22.58 -26.94
CA ASP A 79 24.01 -22.01 -27.94
C ASP A 79 25.36 -22.73 -27.95
N ALA A 80 25.93 -23.03 -26.78
CA ALA A 80 27.18 -23.76 -26.66
C ALA A 80 27.08 -25.21 -27.19
N GLU A 81 25.95 -25.89 -26.95
CA GLU A 81 25.69 -27.22 -27.50
C GLU A 81 25.57 -27.20 -29.03
N ALA A 82 24.82 -26.24 -29.57
CA ALA A 82 24.69 -26.09 -31.01
C ALA A 82 26.03 -25.75 -31.69
N GLN A 83 26.87 -24.91 -31.08
CA GLN A 83 28.23 -24.64 -31.57
C GLN A 83 29.09 -25.92 -31.61
N ARG A 84 29.05 -26.74 -30.56
CA ARG A 84 29.76 -28.04 -30.55
C ARG A 84 29.32 -28.97 -31.67
N ILE A 85 28.01 -29.03 -31.96
CA ILE A 85 27.47 -29.83 -33.06
C ILE A 85 27.95 -29.28 -34.41
N THR A 86 27.88 -27.95 -34.61
CA THR A 86 28.37 -27.31 -35.84
C THR A 86 29.86 -27.56 -36.05
N ASP A 87 30.68 -27.45 -35.01
CA ASP A 87 32.12 -27.72 -35.08
C ASP A 87 32.40 -29.19 -35.39
N ALA A 88 31.67 -30.13 -34.78
CA ALA A 88 31.78 -31.56 -35.08
C ALA A 88 31.40 -31.90 -36.53
N LEU A 89 30.34 -31.27 -37.06
CA LEU A 89 29.93 -31.41 -38.47
C LEU A 89 30.97 -30.80 -39.43
N ARG A 90 31.66 -29.74 -39.01
CA ARG A 90 32.68 -29.07 -39.83
C ARG A 90 34.04 -29.77 -39.77
N ALA A 91 34.34 -30.44 -38.65
CA ALA A 91 35.57 -31.20 -38.43
C ALA A 91 35.58 -32.58 -39.13
N SER A 92 34.46 -33.08 -39.66
CA SER A 92 34.46 -34.27 -40.52
C SER A 92 34.99 -33.92 -41.91
N PRO A 93 36.15 -34.45 -42.36
CA PRO A 93 36.62 -34.30 -43.72
C PRO A 93 36.21 -35.52 -44.57
N ASP A 94 35.67 -35.22 -45.75
CA ASP A 94 35.68 -35.98 -47.01
C ASP A 94 34.36 -36.63 -47.52
N PRO A 95 34.12 -36.57 -48.86
CA PRO A 95 32.84 -36.74 -49.52
C PRO A 95 32.68 -38.12 -50.16
N SER A 96 31.42 -38.55 -50.34
CA SER A 96 31.08 -39.55 -51.35
C SER A 96 30.06 -38.95 -52.32
N PRO A 97 30.23 -39.10 -53.65
CA PRO A 97 29.26 -38.61 -54.61
C PRO A 97 27.94 -39.40 -54.47
N PRO A 98 26.77 -38.76 -54.68
CA PRO A 98 25.50 -39.47 -54.61
C PRO A 98 25.32 -40.41 -55.81
N PRO A 99 24.64 -41.56 -55.66
CA PRO A 99 24.23 -42.39 -56.79
C PRO A 99 23.14 -41.68 -57.61
N PRO A 100 22.97 -42.02 -58.90
CA PRO A 100 21.96 -41.40 -59.75
C PRO A 100 20.59 -41.93 -59.35
N VAL A 101 19.70 -41.04 -58.91
CA VAL A 101 18.28 -41.37 -58.77
C VAL A 101 17.51 -40.59 -59.84
N LEU A 102 16.73 -41.36 -60.59
CA LEU A 102 15.97 -40.96 -61.77
C LEU A 102 15.24 -39.63 -61.60
N ALA A 103 15.24 -38.87 -62.70
CA ALA A 103 14.28 -37.83 -62.97
C ALA A 103 12.83 -38.33 -62.80
N THR A 104 12.03 -37.58 -62.03
CA THR A 104 10.58 -37.55 -62.17
C THR A 104 10.11 -36.11 -62.14
N THR A 105 9.82 -35.62 -63.35
CA THR A 105 8.83 -34.61 -63.80
C THR A 105 8.31 -33.49 -62.87
N PRO A 106 8.04 -32.29 -63.43
CA PRO A 106 7.48 -31.16 -62.69
C PRO A 106 6.00 -31.39 -62.35
N PRO A 107 5.48 -30.71 -61.32
CA PRO A 107 4.26 -29.95 -61.58
C PRO A 107 4.33 -28.51 -61.02
N THR A 108 3.93 -27.64 -61.92
CA THR A 108 3.23 -26.37 -61.78
C THR A 108 2.52 -26.14 -60.43
N GLY A 109 2.77 -24.97 -59.83
CA GLY A 109 1.74 -24.23 -59.07
C GLY A 109 1.67 -24.43 -57.55
N LEU A 110 1.52 -23.30 -56.85
CA LEU A 110 1.18 -23.11 -55.43
C LEU A 110 2.23 -23.40 -54.33
N MET A 111 3.11 -24.40 -54.42
CA MET A 111 4.07 -24.71 -53.32
C MET A 111 5.38 -23.88 -53.33
N ALA A 112 5.68 -23.20 -54.43
CA ALA A 112 6.90 -22.38 -54.55
C ALA A 112 6.92 -21.16 -53.60
N ARG A 113 5.74 -20.69 -53.14
CA ARG A 113 5.63 -19.54 -52.24
C ARG A 113 5.85 -19.90 -50.76
N VAL A 114 5.80 -21.19 -50.40
CA VAL A 114 6.13 -21.67 -49.05
C VAL A 114 7.64 -21.95 -48.94
N GLY A 115 8.25 -22.52 -50.00
CA GLY A 115 9.70 -22.71 -50.07
C GLY A 115 10.48 -21.40 -50.00
N ALA A 116 10.05 -20.36 -50.73
CA ALA A 116 10.71 -19.05 -50.71
C ALA A 116 10.66 -18.35 -49.33
N ARG A 117 9.63 -18.58 -48.51
CA ARG A 117 9.58 -18.07 -47.12
C ARG A 117 10.48 -18.86 -46.17
N LEU A 118 10.64 -20.16 -46.40
CA LEU A 118 11.58 -20.99 -45.63
C LEU A 118 13.04 -20.70 -46.02
N THR A 119 13.34 -20.48 -47.30
CA THR A 119 14.68 -20.07 -47.75
C THR A 119 15.03 -18.64 -47.35
N ALA A 120 14.07 -17.70 -47.35
CA ALA A 120 14.28 -16.34 -46.84
C ALA A 120 14.50 -16.30 -45.30
N MET A 121 13.95 -17.26 -44.55
CA MET A 121 14.28 -17.47 -43.13
C MET A 121 15.60 -18.23 -42.93
N MET A 122 16.10 -18.93 -43.95
CA MET A 122 17.38 -19.65 -43.92
C MET A 122 18.59 -18.74 -44.21
N ASP A 123 18.34 -17.57 -44.81
CA ASP A 123 19.38 -16.57 -45.14
C ASP A 123 19.65 -15.59 -43.96
N ALA A 124 18.74 -15.54 -42.98
CA ALA A 124 19.04 -14.93 -41.69
C ALA A 124 19.87 -15.93 -40.88
N ASP A 125 21.19 -15.74 -40.88
CA ASP A 125 22.15 -16.57 -40.16
C ASP A 125 21.58 -16.96 -38.76
N PRO A 126 21.22 -18.24 -38.55
CA PRO A 126 20.56 -18.69 -37.31
C PRO A 126 21.46 -18.49 -36.09
N GLU A 127 22.77 -18.37 -36.29
CA GLU A 127 23.72 -17.97 -35.26
C GLU A 127 23.58 -16.49 -34.89
N ALA A 128 23.42 -15.60 -35.88
CA ALA A 128 23.21 -14.18 -35.65
C ALA A 128 21.90 -13.92 -34.89
N THR A 129 20.82 -14.65 -35.21
CA THR A 129 19.53 -14.55 -34.51
C THR A 129 19.64 -14.97 -33.04
N ARG A 130 20.38 -16.06 -32.75
CA ARG A 130 20.63 -16.51 -31.36
C ARG A 130 21.44 -15.50 -30.57
N ARG A 131 22.54 -15.00 -31.14
CA ARG A 131 23.36 -13.94 -30.53
C ARG A 131 22.56 -12.69 -30.24
N GLN A 132 21.69 -12.29 -31.18
CA GLN A 132 20.81 -11.14 -30.99
C GLN A 132 19.83 -11.37 -29.83
N ASN A 133 19.25 -12.56 -29.70
CA ASN A 133 18.33 -12.88 -28.60
C ASN A 133 19.04 -12.89 -27.24
N ILE A 134 20.27 -13.42 -27.16
CA ILE A 134 21.10 -13.36 -25.95
C ILE A 134 21.44 -11.92 -25.60
N ALA A 135 21.84 -11.09 -26.58
CA ALA A 135 22.13 -9.68 -26.36
C ALA A 135 20.90 -8.93 -25.81
N LYS A 136 19.74 -9.09 -26.46
CA LYS A 136 18.46 -8.53 -25.99
C LYS A 136 18.12 -8.97 -24.57
N ALA A 137 18.34 -10.25 -24.23
CA ALA A 137 18.09 -10.77 -22.89
C ALA A 137 19.02 -10.13 -21.84
N ARG A 138 20.30 -9.89 -22.17
CA ARG A 138 21.25 -9.17 -21.31
C ARG A 138 20.84 -7.72 -21.10
N ASP A 139 20.40 -7.03 -22.16
CA ASP A 139 19.95 -5.64 -22.08
C ASP A 139 18.72 -5.49 -21.17
N VAL A 140 17.74 -6.39 -21.30
CA VAL A 140 16.57 -6.44 -20.42
C VAL A 140 16.98 -6.69 -18.97
N LEU A 141 17.95 -7.57 -18.74
CA LEU A 141 18.44 -7.88 -17.40
C LEU A 141 19.13 -6.67 -16.76
N MET A 142 19.97 -5.95 -17.52
CA MET A 142 20.59 -4.70 -17.07
C MET A 142 19.53 -3.65 -16.69
N LEU A 143 18.46 -3.52 -17.50
CA LEU A 143 17.36 -2.62 -17.20
C LEU A 143 16.63 -3.01 -15.90
N LEU A 144 16.33 -4.30 -15.71
CA LEU A 144 15.68 -4.80 -14.51
C LEU A 144 16.56 -4.61 -13.26
N GLU A 145 17.87 -4.81 -13.36
CA GLU A 145 18.81 -4.58 -12.25
C GLU A 145 18.85 -3.11 -11.83
N ALA A 146 18.90 -2.18 -12.80
CA ALA A 146 18.82 -0.75 -12.53
C ALA A 146 17.47 -0.35 -11.90
N GLN A 147 16.37 -0.97 -12.34
CA GLN A 147 15.05 -0.78 -11.72
C GLN A 147 15.02 -1.30 -10.28
N ARG A 148 15.58 -2.48 -10.02
CA ARG A 148 15.67 -3.07 -8.68
C ARG A 148 16.44 -2.16 -7.72
N GLU A 149 17.55 -1.57 -8.17
CA GLU A 149 18.34 -0.64 -7.36
C GLU A 149 17.51 0.61 -6.97
N LYS A 150 16.77 1.19 -7.92
CA LYS A 150 15.86 2.30 -7.64
C LYS A 150 14.78 1.92 -6.62
N GLN A 151 14.18 0.74 -6.75
CA GLN A 151 13.16 0.25 -5.82
C GLN A 151 13.74 -0.04 -4.42
N ALA A 152 14.96 -0.56 -4.35
CA ALA A 152 15.65 -0.79 -3.08
C ALA A 152 15.89 0.54 -2.35
N ASN A 153 16.36 1.56 -3.06
CA ASN A 153 16.54 2.91 -2.51
C ASN A 153 15.21 3.51 -2.05
N ALA A 154 14.14 3.37 -2.83
CA ALA A 154 12.80 3.83 -2.45
C ALA A 154 12.28 3.12 -1.19
N LEU A 155 12.50 1.81 -1.06
CA LEU A 155 12.13 1.05 0.13
C LEU A 155 12.87 1.54 1.38
N VAL A 156 14.19 1.82 1.27
CA VAL A 156 14.98 2.36 2.39
C VAL A 156 14.42 3.71 2.84
N GLN A 157 14.12 4.60 1.89
CA GLN A 157 13.51 5.91 2.20
C GLN A 157 12.12 5.75 2.84
N ALA A 158 11.28 4.89 2.28
CA ALA A 158 9.95 4.60 2.83
C ALA A 158 10.02 4.01 4.24
N ALA A 159 10.98 3.12 4.51
CA ALA A 159 11.19 2.52 5.82
C ALA A 159 11.66 3.54 6.85
N ALA A 160 12.59 4.43 6.48
CA ALA A 160 13.07 5.51 7.35
C ALA A 160 11.94 6.49 7.71
N ALA A 161 11.15 6.92 6.72
CA ALA A 161 9.98 7.78 6.94
C ALA A 161 8.95 7.10 7.87
N THR A 162 8.64 5.82 7.61
CA THR A 162 7.73 5.02 8.45
C THR A 162 8.20 4.96 9.90
N ALA A 163 9.50 4.71 10.13
CA ALA A 163 10.07 4.59 11.46
C ALA A 163 9.96 5.91 12.24
N HIS A 164 10.34 7.01 11.59
CA HIS A 164 10.24 8.35 12.15
C HIS A 164 8.79 8.70 12.56
N ASP A 165 7.83 8.47 11.68
CA ASP A 165 6.42 8.81 11.95
C ASP A 165 5.82 7.95 13.05
N LEU A 166 6.16 6.65 13.08
CA LEU A 166 5.71 5.74 14.12
C LEU A 166 6.29 6.11 15.49
N GLU A 167 7.57 6.44 15.56
CA GLU A 167 8.25 6.86 16.78
C GLU A 167 7.63 8.15 17.34
N ARG A 168 7.43 9.16 16.48
CA ARG A 168 6.74 10.40 16.83
C ARG A 168 5.35 10.12 17.38
N PHE A 169 4.56 9.30 16.68
CA PHE A 169 3.20 8.96 17.10
C PHE A 169 3.17 8.25 18.45
N GLN A 170 4.04 7.25 18.66
CA GLN A 170 4.08 6.51 19.92
C GLN A 170 4.44 7.40 21.12
N ARG A 171 5.33 8.37 20.94
CA ARG A 171 5.70 9.33 22.01
C ARG A 171 4.58 10.30 22.36
N GLN A 172 3.69 10.62 21.42
CA GLN A 172 2.70 11.68 21.59
C GLN A 172 1.31 11.16 21.95
N LYS A 173 0.89 10.02 21.38
CA LYS A 173 -0.47 9.49 21.50
C LYS A 173 -1.02 9.43 22.93
N ALA A 174 -0.21 8.93 23.87
CA ALA A 174 -0.66 8.71 25.24
C ALA A 174 -0.89 10.04 25.97
N ARG A 175 0.03 10.99 25.80
CA ARG A 175 -0.05 12.32 26.40
C ARG A 175 -1.25 13.10 25.87
N ASP A 176 -1.50 13.02 24.56
CA ASP A 176 -2.53 13.82 23.93
C ASP A 176 -3.93 13.24 24.20
N LEU A 177 -4.11 11.92 24.12
CA LEU A 177 -5.35 11.28 24.55
C LEU A 177 -5.62 11.52 26.03
N ALA A 178 -4.59 11.46 26.89
CA ALA A 178 -4.73 11.80 28.30
C ALA A 178 -5.10 13.27 28.50
N ARG A 179 -4.68 14.19 27.61
CA ARG A 179 -5.10 15.60 27.65
C ARG A 179 -6.58 15.71 27.32
N VAL A 180 -7.03 15.08 26.23
CA VAL A 180 -8.44 15.07 25.81
C VAL A 180 -9.36 14.54 26.92
N VAL A 181 -9.02 13.40 27.52
CA VAL A 181 -9.82 12.81 28.60
C VAL A 181 -9.83 13.69 29.86
N ARG A 182 -8.71 14.36 30.16
CA ARG A 182 -8.67 15.33 31.27
C ARG A 182 -9.56 16.54 31.04
N GLU A 183 -9.57 17.09 29.81
CA GLU A 183 -10.48 18.19 29.49
C GLU A 183 -11.94 17.74 29.56
N MET A 184 -12.26 16.56 29.02
CA MET A 184 -13.60 15.98 29.13
C MET A 184 -14.05 15.88 30.60
N ALA A 185 -13.18 15.38 31.49
CA ALA A 185 -13.49 15.27 32.91
C ALA A 185 -13.71 16.64 33.57
N ARG A 186 -12.90 17.65 33.24
CA ARG A 186 -13.06 19.02 33.75
C ARG A 186 -14.39 19.63 33.34
N LEU A 187 -14.75 19.52 32.06
CA LEU A 187 -16.02 20.04 31.52
C LEU A 187 -17.22 19.41 32.24
N HIS A 188 -17.19 18.10 32.47
CA HIS A 188 -18.25 17.41 33.21
C HIS A 188 -18.31 17.84 34.68
N VAL A 189 -17.15 18.04 35.34
CA VAL A 189 -17.12 18.53 36.72
C VAL A 189 -17.73 19.93 36.82
N GLU A 190 -17.42 20.83 35.89
CA GLU A 190 -18.00 22.18 35.84
C GLU A 190 -19.51 22.15 35.61
N TYR A 191 -19.97 21.32 34.66
CA TYR A 191 -21.38 21.07 34.41
C TYR A 191 -22.11 20.58 35.68
N CYS A 192 -21.58 19.55 36.34
CA CYS A 192 -22.17 19.00 37.56
C CYS A 192 -22.20 20.03 38.68
N ARG A 193 -21.14 20.85 38.84
CA ARG A 193 -21.11 21.93 39.85
C ARG A 193 -22.20 22.97 39.62
N LYS A 194 -22.36 23.46 38.38
CA LYS A 194 -23.37 24.47 38.03
C LYS A 194 -24.78 23.95 38.32
N ASN A 195 -25.07 22.72 37.90
CA ASN A 195 -26.37 22.10 38.12
C ASN A 195 -26.64 21.83 39.60
N LEU A 196 -25.65 21.30 40.32
CA LEU A 196 -25.78 21.07 41.76
C LEU A 196 -26.13 22.35 42.50
N HIS A 197 -25.48 23.47 42.18
CA HIS A 197 -25.76 24.75 42.80
C HIS A 197 -27.21 25.21 42.54
N ALA A 198 -27.68 25.14 41.30
CA ALA A 198 -29.04 25.51 40.92
C ALA A 198 -30.10 24.64 41.65
N TRP A 199 -29.86 23.33 41.73
CA TRP A 199 -30.75 22.40 42.43
C TRP A 199 -30.72 22.56 43.96
N GLN A 200 -29.58 22.93 44.55
CA GLN A 200 -29.49 23.25 45.96
C GLN A 200 -30.33 24.48 46.32
N ASP A 201 -30.33 25.50 45.47
CA ASP A 201 -31.15 26.70 45.69
C ASP A 201 -32.64 26.41 45.55
N ALA A 202 -33.03 25.59 44.57
CA ALA A 202 -34.40 25.09 44.47
C ALA A 202 -34.83 24.27 45.70
N LYS A 203 -33.96 23.38 46.19
CA LYS A 203 -34.22 22.55 47.38
C LYS A 203 -34.41 23.39 48.65
N LYS A 204 -33.60 24.43 48.87
CA LYS A 204 -33.75 25.34 50.02
C LYS A 204 -35.14 25.98 50.01
N GLU A 205 -35.59 26.46 48.86
CA GLU A 205 -36.88 27.13 48.74
C GLU A 205 -38.07 26.17 48.86
N LEU A 206 -37.89 24.92 48.45
CA LEU A 206 -38.86 23.84 48.67
C LEU A 206 -39.01 23.51 50.17
N SER A 207 -37.93 23.55 50.94
CA SER A 207 -37.96 23.25 52.39
C SER A 207 -38.77 24.23 53.23
N HIS A 208 -39.11 25.40 52.68
CA HIS A 208 -40.00 26.37 53.33
C HIS A 208 -41.49 26.09 53.11
N ILE A 209 -41.85 25.09 52.31
CA ILE A 209 -43.24 24.70 52.10
C ILE A 209 -43.64 23.71 53.20
N PRO A 210 -44.68 24.01 54.02
CA PRO A 210 -45.17 23.08 55.05
C PRO A 210 -45.61 21.77 54.39
N THR A 211 -45.18 20.65 54.97
CA THR A 211 -45.64 19.32 54.54
C THR A 211 -46.83 18.87 55.37
N VAL A 212 -47.76 18.12 54.75
CA VAL A 212 -48.96 17.55 55.42
C VAL A 212 -48.59 16.51 56.50
N LEU A 213 -47.29 16.24 56.71
CA LEU A 213 -46.75 15.27 57.67
C LEU A 213 -46.22 15.90 58.96
N ASP A 214 -46.33 17.22 59.12
CA ASP A 214 -45.86 17.95 60.31
C ASP A 214 -46.96 18.14 61.39
N ASP A 215 -48.12 17.47 61.25
CA ASP A 215 -49.17 17.31 62.27
C ASP A 215 -49.31 15.84 62.71
#